data_AF-A0A2U3LJZ0-F1
#
_entry.id   AF-A0A2U3LJZ0-F1
#
_cell.length_a   1.000
_cell.length_b   1.000
_cell.length_c   1.000
_cell.angle_alpha   90.00
_cell.angle_beta   90.00
_cell.angle_gamma   90.00
#
_symmetry.space_group_name_H-M   'P 1'
#
loop_
_entity.id
_entity.type
_entity.pdbx_description
1 polymer ?
#
loop_
_entity_poly.entity_id
_entity_poly.type
_entity_poly.pdbx_seq_one_letter_code
_entity_poly.pdbx_strand_id
1 'polypeptide(L)'
;METHNGHMLPRANRNSAALADLAGKAEVGGSDAHVMASVGCAWTVVPGARSKEEFLAGLRRGFGKVRGEGGGYVKLTRDVVAIGGLMVRENPWTLPLAPLAAVVPLVILGNYAVETAFARFWMARYLRTRAMRGPSCAAGAAAEAAA
;
A
#
# COMPACT_ATOMS: atom_id res chain seq x y z
N MET A 1 0.36 3.30 -9.95
CA MET A 1 -0.29 2.43 -8.95
C MET A 1 0.60 2.44 -7.73
N GLU A 2 0.04 2.62 -6.54
CA GLU A 2 0.85 2.62 -5.32
C GLU A 2 1.20 1.19 -4.92
N THR A 3 2.43 0.76 -5.21
CA THR A 3 2.91 -0.61 -4.99
C THR A 3 3.63 -0.77 -3.66
N HIS A 4 3.98 0.34 -3.01
CA HIS A 4 4.65 0.34 -1.71
C HIS A 4 4.21 1.51 -0.85
N ASN A 5 3.25 1.24 0.05
CA ASN A 5 2.78 2.20 1.03
C ASN A 5 3.34 1.87 2.42
N GLY A 6 3.75 2.90 3.16
CA GLY A 6 4.40 2.81 4.47
C GLY A 6 3.55 2.24 5.61
N HIS A 7 2.22 2.24 5.46
CA HIS A 7 1.25 1.69 6.42
C HIS A 7 0.53 0.45 5.89
N MET A 8 0.66 0.11 4.60
CA MET A 8 0.10 -1.11 4.05
C MET A 8 0.95 -2.35 4.40
N LEU A 9 0.26 -3.45 4.71
CA LEU A 9 0.94 -4.71 5.06
C LEU A 9 1.79 -5.26 3.90
N PRO A 10 2.87 -6.01 4.18
CA PRO A 10 3.78 -6.49 3.13
C PRO A 10 3.09 -7.31 2.05
N ARG A 11 2.02 -8.03 2.41
CA ARG A 11 1.23 -8.81 1.44
C ARG A 11 0.43 -7.93 0.50
N ALA A 12 -0.16 -6.85 1.01
CA ALA A 12 -0.92 -5.90 0.19
C ALA A 12 0.00 -5.16 -0.80
N ASN A 13 1.18 -4.72 -0.35
CA ASN A 13 2.20 -4.13 -1.23
C ASN A 13 2.62 -5.10 -2.34
N ARG A 14 2.91 -6.37 -2.01
CA ARG A 14 3.23 -7.40 -3.02
C ARG A 14 2.09 -7.63 -4.03
N ASN A 15 0.85 -7.68 -3.56
CA ASN A 15 -0.30 -7.83 -4.45
C ASN A 15 -0.44 -6.61 -5.37
N SER A 16 -0.23 -5.40 -4.83
CA SER A 16 -0.29 -4.16 -5.61
C SER A 16 0.80 -4.11 -6.69
N ALA A 17 2.03 -4.51 -6.35
CA ALA A 17 3.12 -4.66 -7.31
C ALA A 17 2.74 -5.63 -8.45
N ALA A 18 2.26 -6.82 -8.11
CA ALA A 18 1.81 -7.79 -9.10
C ALA A 18 0.67 -7.25 -9.98
N LEU A 19 -0.27 -6.49 -9.41
CA LEU A 19 -1.34 -5.87 -10.18
C LEU A 19 -0.85 -4.73 -11.08
N ALA A 20 0.16 -3.96 -10.64
CA ALA A 20 0.78 -2.91 -11.45
C ALA A 20 1.48 -3.50 -12.68
N ASP A 21 2.23 -4.58 -12.50
CA ASP A 21 2.87 -5.33 -13.60
C ASP A 21 1.82 -5.84 -14.59
N LEU A 22 0.79 -6.50 -14.05
CA LEU A 22 -0.31 -7.07 -14.83
C LEU A 22 -1.13 -6.04 -15.61
N ALA A 23 -1.15 -4.79 -15.17
CA ALA A 23 -1.89 -3.69 -15.78
C ALA A 23 -0.99 -2.72 -16.55
N GLY A 24 0.32 -2.96 -16.62
CA GLY A 24 1.29 -2.05 -17.25
C GLY A 24 1.30 -0.65 -16.63
N LYS A 25 1.08 -0.55 -15.31
CA LYS A 25 1.01 0.73 -14.60
C LYS A 25 2.35 1.07 -13.95
N ALA A 26 2.76 2.33 -14.08
CA ALA A 26 3.91 2.86 -13.36
C ALA A 26 3.76 2.69 -11.84
N GLU A 27 4.84 2.30 -11.18
CA GLU A 27 4.90 2.12 -9.73
C GLU A 27 5.17 3.44 -9.00
N VAL A 28 4.44 3.66 -7.91
CA VAL A 28 4.69 4.73 -6.93
C VAL A 28 4.62 4.15 -5.52
N GLY A 29 5.22 4.85 -4.57
CA GLY A 29 5.21 4.52 -3.17
C GLY A 29 5.41 5.75 -2.31
N GLY A 30 4.78 5.74 -1.15
CA GLY A 30 4.77 6.84 -0.20
C GLY A 30 4.63 6.35 1.23
N SER A 31 5.08 7.20 2.17
CA SER A 31 5.07 6.86 3.58
C SER A 31 3.70 6.90 4.24
N ASP A 32 2.74 7.60 3.64
CA ASP A 32 1.38 7.80 4.18
C ASP A 32 1.38 8.20 5.67
N ALA A 33 2.30 9.10 6.00
CA ALA A 33 2.70 9.33 7.38
C ALA A 33 1.69 10.21 8.10
N HIS A 34 1.13 9.67 9.19
CA HIS A 34 0.25 10.39 10.12
C HIS A 34 1.00 10.80 11.41
N VAL A 35 2.27 10.41 11.51
CA VAL A 35 3.18 10.78 12.60
C VAL A 35 4.56 11.10 12.03
N MET A 36 5.26 12.03 12.66
CA MET A 36 6.59 12.48 12.21
C MET A 36 7.59 11.34 12.08
N ALA A 37 7.54 10.34 12.97
CA ALA A 37 8.43 9.18 12.95
C ALA A 37 8.27 8.28 11.71
N SER A 38 7.22 8.47 10.92
CA SER A 38 6.95 7.70 9.70
C SER A 38 7.13 8.53 8.43
N VAL A 39 7.36 9.84 8.52
CA VAL A 39 7.57 10.69 7.34
C VAL A 39 8.79 10.20 6.56
N GLY A 40 8.60 9.97 5.26
CA GLY A 40 9.67 9.55 4.37
C GLY A 40 10.16 8.11 4.58
N CYS A 41 9.50 7.31 5.43
CA CYS A 41 9.87 5.90 5.61
C CYS A 41 9.67 5.04 4.36
N ALA A 42 8.80 5.46 3.44
CA ALA A 42 8.63 4.89 2.11
C ALA A 42 8.54 6.03 1.08
N TRP A 43 9.15 5.82 -0.08
CA TRP A 43 9.27 6.84 -1.11
C TRP A 43 9.47 6.25 -2.51
N THR A 44 9.30 7.10 -3.51
CA THR A 44 9.57 6.79 -4.92
C THR A 44 10.84 7.50 -5.36
N VAL A 45 11.71 6.78 -6.07
CA VAL A 45 12.90 7.32 -6.72
C VAL A 45 12.74 7.18 -8.24
N VAL A 46 13.14 8.19 -8.99
CA VAL A 46 13.35 8.07 -10.44
C VAL A 46 14.86 8.16 -10.67
N PRO A 47 15.55 7.06 -11.03
CA PRO A 47 16.99 7.06 -11.20
C PRO A 47 17.44 8.13 -12.20
N GLY A 48 18.44 8.94 -11.80
CA GLY A 48 19.02 9.98 -12.65
C GLY A 48 18.27 11.32 -12.67
N ALA A 49 17.06 11.41 -12.11
CA ALA A 49 16.34 12.68 -12.00
C ALA A 49 17.03 13.62 -11.00
N ARG A 50 17.33 14.85 -11.43
CA ARG A 50 17.94 15.93 -10.63
C ARG A 50 17.00 17.12 -10.43
N SER A 51 15.89 17.16 -11.16
CA SER A 51 14.85 18.17 -11.03
C SER A 51 13.47 17.54 -10.83
N LYS A 52 12.51 18.36 -10.40
CA LYS A 52 11.10 17.95 -10.28
C LYS A 52 10.55 17.55 -11.65
N GLU A 53 10.92 18.28 -12.69
CA GLU A 53 10.48 18.07 -14.07
C GLU A 53 10.98 16.72 -14.58
N GLU A 54 12.26 16.41 -14.36
CA GLU A 54 12.85 15.12 -14.70
C GLU A 54 12.22 13.97 -13.92
N PHE A 55 11.96 14.17 -12.62
CA PHE A 55 11.27 13.19 -11.79
C PHE A 55 9.87 12.88 -12.34
N LEU A 56 9.06 13.91 -12.60
CA LEU A 56 7.70 13.74 -13.13
C LEU A 56 7.69 13.15 -14.54
N ALA A 57 8.64 13.55 -15.40
CA ALA A 57 8.78 12.98 -16.73
C ALA A 57 9.15 11.49 -16.67
N GLY A 58 10.13 11.12 -15.84
CA GLY A 58 10.51 9.72 -15.65
C GLY A 58 9.40 8.90 -15.02
N LEU A 59 8.62 9.47 -14.09
CA LEU A 59 7.48 8.79 -13.47
C LEU A 59 6.38 8.47 -14.49
N ARG A 60 6.03 9.42 -15.36
CA ARG A 60 5.07 9.20 -16.46
C ARG A 60 5.54 8.12 -17.43
N ARG A 61 6.86 7.95 -17.58
CA ARG A 61 7.49 6.90 -18.40
C ARG A 61 7.65 5.56 -17.68
N GLY A 62 7.20 5.45 -16.42
CA GLY A 62 7.28 4.20 -15.65
C GLY A 62 8.65 3.91 -15.03
N PHE A 63 9.55 4.90 -14.95
CA PHE A 63 10.89 4.74 -14.36
C PHE A 63 10.91 4.88 -12.83
N GLY A 64 9.75 5.00 -12.19
CA GLY A 64 9.62 5.00 -10.74
C GLY A 64 10.11 3.70 -10.12
N LYS A 65 10.90 3.80 -9.05
CA LYS A 65 11.37 2.71 -8.20
C LYS A 65 10.97 3.00 -6.76
N VAL A 66 10.18 2.11 -6.19
CA VAL A 66 9.72 2.23 -4.80
C VAL A 66 10.78 1.73 -3.83
N ARG A 67 10.91 2.39 -2.68
CA ARG A 67 11.90 2.10 -1.63
C ARG A 67 11.32 2.35 -0.24
N GLY A 68 12.05 1.89 0.76
CA GLY A 68 11.75 2.11 2.17
C GLY A 68 10.94 0.98 2.81
N GLU A 69 10.37 1.27 3.96
CA GLU A 69 9.67 0.34 4.83
C GLU A 69 8.17 0.28 4.50
N GLY A 70 7.60 -0.92 4.48
CA GLY A 70 6.14 -1.09 4.50
C GLY A 70 5.55 -1.01 5.90
N GLY A 71 4.25 -1.27 5.99
CA GLY A 71 3.56 -1.45 7.26
C GLY A 71 3.94 -2.75 7.95
N GLY A 72 3.75 -2.79 9.26
CA GLY A 72 3.98 -3.99 10.08
C GLY A 72 3.42 -3.79 11.47
N TYR A 73 3.13 -4.88 12.17
CA TYR A 73 2.50 -4.85 13.50
C TYR A 73 3.13 -3.81 14.44
N VAL A 74 4.45 -3.91 14.67
CA VAL A 74 5.18 -3.02 15.57
C VAL A 74 5.08 -1.55 15.15
N LYS A 75 5.29 -1.26 13.86
CA LYS A 75 5.25 0.10 13.32
C LYS A 75 3.86 0.70 13.42
N LEU A 76 2.82 -0.05 13.04
CA LEU A 76 1.44 0.41 13.12
C LEU A 76 0.99 0.63 14.56
N THR A 77 1.35 -0.27 15.49
CA THR A 77 1.07 -0.08 16.92
C THR A 77 1.77 1.17 17.46
N ARG A 78 3.07 1.34 17.15
CA ARG A 78 3.83 2.54 17.55
C ARG A 78 3.17 3.81 17.05
N ASP A 79 2.78 3.86 15.77
CA ASP A 79 2.21 5.05 15.16
C ASP A 79 0.84 5.39 15.76
N VAL A 80 -0.03 4.40 16.02
CA VAL A 80 -1.33 4.63 16.67
C VAL A 80 -1.18 5.11 18.11
N VAL A 81 -0.23 4.54 18.87
CA VAL A 81 0.08 5.04 20.23
C VAL A 81 0.64 6.46 20.18
N ALA A 82 1.50 6.78 19.20
CA ALA A 82 2.04 8.12 19.02
C ALA A 82 0.95 9.15 18.70
N ILE A 83 -0.02 8.80 17.83
CA ILE A 83 -1.20 9.64 17.56
C ILE A 83 -1.97 9.90 18.86
N GLY A 84 -2.25 8.86 19.65
CA GLY A 84 -2.93 9.00 20.93
C GLY A 84 -2.17 9.90 21.92
N GLY A 85 -0.84 9.77 21.98
CA GLY A 85 0.01 10.63 22.80
C GLY A 85 0.01 12.10 22.35
N LEU A 86 0.01 12.35 21.04
CA LEU A 86 -0.11 13.70 20.48
C LEU A 86 -1.47 14.32 20.78
N MET A 87 -2.55 13.55 20.66
CA MET A 87 -3.91 13.98 21.00
C MET A 87 -4.03 14.43 22.46
N VAL A 88 -3.45 13.68 23.41
CA VAL A 88 -3.44 14.04 24.84
C VAL A 88 -2.62 15.30 25.10
N ARG A 89 -1.50 15.48 24.38
CA ARG A 89 -0.67 16.68 24.49
C ARG A 89 -1.36 17.93 23.96
N GLU A 90 -2.08 17.81 22.86
CA GLU A 90 -2.79 18.92 22.22
C GLU A 90 -4.07 19.29 22.97
N ASN A 91 -4.81 18.30 23.47
CA ASN A 91 -6.01 18.50 24.27
C ASN A 91 -6.00 17.60 25.52
N PRO A 92 -5.60 18.14 26.69
CA PRO A 92 -5.56 17.38 27.95
C PRO A 92 -6.91 16.79 28.39
N TRP A 93 -8.04 17.31 27.90
CA TRP A 93 -9.36 16.72 28.16
C TRP A 93 -9.52 15.30 27.59
N THR A 94 -8.64 14.89 26.68
CA THR A 94 -8.62 13.52 26.14
C THR A 94 -7.86 12.53 27.02
N LEU A 95 -7.23 12.98 28.11
CA LEU A 95 -6.51 12.11 29.06
C LEU A 95 -7.33 10.91 29.56
N PRO A 96 -8.66 11.01 29.83
CA PRO A 96 -9.47 9.85 30.21
C PRO A 96 -9.49 8.72 29.16
N LEU A 97 -9.11 8.99 27.90
CA LEU A 97 -8.98 7.98 26.85
C LEU A 97 -7.63 7.25 26.87
N ALA A 98 -6.62 7.76 27.60
CA ALA A 98 -5.28 7.17 27.65
C ALA A 98 -5.25 5.68 28.03
N PRO A 99 -6.12 5.16 28.95
CA PRO A 99 -6.18 3.74 29.24
C PRO A 99 -6.47 2.86 28.01
N LEU A 100 -7.17 3.38 26.99
CA LEU A 100 -7.43 2.65 25.74
C LEU A 100 -6.14 2.31 24.97
N ALA A 101 -5.04 3.04 25.20
CA ALA A 101 -3.75 2.76 24.58
C ALA A 101 -3.24 1.35 24.93
N ALA A 102 -3.61 0.80 26.10
CA ALA A 102 -3.25 -0.56 26.50
C ALA A 102 -3.91 -1.64 25.60
N VAL A 103 -5.03 -1.31 24.96
CA VAL A 103 -5.79 -2.22 24.09
C VAL A 103 -5.31 -2.13 22.63
N VAL A 104 -4.62 -1.05 22.25
CA VAL A 104 -4.14 -0.82 20.88
C VAL A 104 -3.36 -2.00 20.30
N PRO A 105 -2.38 -2.62 21.00
CA PRO A 105 -1.66 -3.77 20.44
C PRO A 105 -2.59 -4.93 20.05
N LEU A 106 -3.62 -5.22 20.84
CA LEU A 106 -4.58 -6.29 20.54
C LEU A 106 -5.44 -5.95 19.31
N VAL A 107 -5.90 -4.70 19.20
CA VAL A 107 -6.67 -4.23 18.03
C VAL A 107 -5.81 -4.29 16.76
N ILE A 108 -4.56 -3.82 16.82
CA ILE A 108 -3.66 -3.85 15.67
C ILE A 108 -3.30 -5.29 15.29
N LEU A 109 -3.14 -6.20 16.26
CA LEU A 109 -2.89 -7.61 15.97
C LEU A 109 -4.10 -8.25 15.24
N GLY A 110 -5.31 -8.00 15.74
CA GLY A 110 -6.54 -8.47 15.11
C GLY A 110 -6.69 -7.92 13.69
N ASN A 111 -6.51 -6.61 13.52
CA ASN A 111 -6.55 -5.98 12.20
C ASN A 111 -5.47 -6.53 11.27
N TYR A 112 -4.24 -6.72 11.75
CA TYR A 112 -3.15 -7.30 10.98
C TYR A 112 -3.51 -8.69 10.44
N ALA A 113 -4.12 -9.54 11.27
CA ALA A 113 -4.54 -10.88 10.87
C ALA A 113 -5.66 -10.84 9.82
N VAL A 114 -6.69 -10.01 10.05
CA VAL A 114 -7.82 -9.83 9.12
C VAL A 114 -7.34 -9.29 7.77
N GLU A 115 -6.55 -8.22 7.76
CA GLU A 115 -6.02 -7.59 6.54
C GLU A 115 -5.10 -8.53 5.76
N THR A 116 -4.28 -9.32 6.46
CA THR A 116 -3.44 -10.34 5.81
C THR A 116 -4.28 -11.42 5.14
N ALA A 117 -5.36 -11.87 5.79
CA ALA A 117 -6.28 -12.85 5.24
C ALA A 117 -7.07 -12.28 4.06
N PHE A 118 -7.57 -11.05 4.20
CA PHE A 118 -8.27 -10.30 3.17
C PHE A 118 -7.40 -10.15 1.91
N ALA A 119 -6.18 -9.64 2.05
CA ALA A 119 -5.25 -9.46 0.95
C ALA A 119 -4.93 -10.79 0.24
N ARG A 120 -4.79 -11.89 1.01
CA ARG A 120 -4.61 -13.24 0.42
C ARG A 120 -5.83 -13.65 -0.39
N PHE A 121 -7.00 -13.59 0.22
CA PHE A 121 -8.23 -14.13 -0.32
C PHE A 121 -8.60 -13.42 -1.63
N TRP A 122 -8.57 -12.09 -1.63
CA TRP A 122 -8.97 -11.31 -2.79
C TRP A 122 -8.00 -11.42 -3.95
N MET A 123 -6.69 -11.47 -3.69
CA MET A 123 -5.72 -11.71 -4.76
C MET A 123 -5.90 -13.10 -5.39
N ALA A 124 -6.08 -14.14 -4.56
CA ALA A 124 -6.33 -15.48 -5.06
C ALA A 124 -7.64 -15.56 -5.88
N ARG A 125 -8.70 -14.90 -5.41
CA ARG A 125 -9.96 -14.81 -6.14
C ARG A 125 -9.79 -14.08 -7.46
N TYR A 126 -9.11 -12.93 -7.47
CA TYR A 126 -8.86 -12.14 -8.68
C TYR A 126 -8.11 -12.96 -9.74
N LEU A 127 -7.03 -13.65 -9.35
CA LEU A 127 -6.25 -14.49 -10.25
C LEU A 127 -7.08 -15.64 -10.82
N ARG A 128 -7.93 -16.30 -10.01
CA ARG A 128 -8.86 -17.33 -10.49
C ARG A 128 -9.86 -16.77 -11.51
N THR A 129 -10.49 -15.64 -11.20
CA THR A 129 -11.45 -15.00 -12.11
C THR A 129 -10.80 -14.58 -13.43
N ARG A 130 -9.56 -14.08 -13.39
CA ARG A 130 -8.82 -13.74 -14.60
C ARG A 130 -8.45 -14.98 -15.42
N ALA A 131 -8.03 -16.06 -14.77
CA ALA A 131 -7.72 -17.32 -15.44
C ALA A 131 -8.94 -17.90 -16.17
N MET A 132 -10.14 -17.75 -15.62
CA MET A 132 -11.39 -18.16 -16.29
C MET A 132 -11.80 -17.25 -17.44
N ARG A 133 -11.27 -16.03 -17.53
CA ARG A 133 -11.59 -15.04 -18.59
C ARG A 133 -10.67 -15.10 -19.81
N GLY A 134 -9.51 -15.74 -19.71
CA GLY A 134 -8.78 -16.20 -20.91
C GLY A 134 -9.12 -17.68 -21.15
N PRO A 135 -8.95 -18.27 -22.35
CA PRO A 135 -8.78 -17.77 -23.72
C PRO A 135 -10.10 -17.49 -24.48
N SER A 136 -11.28 -17.56 -23.84
CA SER A 136 -12.56 -17.48 -24.58
C SER A 136 -12.82 -16.13 -25.25
N CYS A 137 -12.31 -15.01 -24.70
CA CYS A 137 -12.42 -13.70 -25.36
C CYS A 137 -11.45 -13.51 -26.55
N ALA A 138 -10.30 -14.21 -26.56
CA ALA A 138 -9.35 -14.13 -27.68
C ALA A 138 -9.89 -14.88 -28.92
N ALA A 139 -10.65 -15.97 -28.72
CA ALA A 139 -11.31 -16.69 -29.80
C ALA A 139 -12.47 -15.88 -30.43
N GLY A 140 -13.23 -15.12 -29.63
CA GLY A 140 -14.30 -14.26 -30.13
C GLY A 140 -13.79 -13.06 -30.94
N ALA A 141 -12.76 -12.37 -30.44
CA ALA A 141 -12.17 -11.23 -31.14
C ALA A 141 -11.42 -11.62 -32.44
N ALA A 142 -10.81 -12.80 -32.48
CA ALA A 142 -10.18 -13.33 -33.69
C ALA A 142 -11.22 -13.79 -34.74
N ALA A 143 -12.38 -14.29 -34.32
CA ALA A 143 -13.47 -14.66 -35.22
C ALA A 143 -14.19 -13.42 -35.80
N GLU A 144 -14.34 -12.35 -35.02
CA GLU A 144 -14.95 -11.09 -35.47
C GLU A 144 -14.03 -10.28 -36.39
N ALA A 145 -12.71 -10.39 -36.24
CA ALA A 145 -11.74 -9.77 -37.15
C ALA A 145 -11.48 -10.57 -38.45
N ALA A 146 -12.00 -11.80 -38.55
CA ALA A 146 -11.86 -12.69 -39.70
C ALA A 146 -13.15 -12.83 -40.53
N ALA A 147 -14.21 -12.12 -40.16
CA ALA A 147 -15.49 -12.01 -40.87
C ALA A 147 -15.60 -10.64 -41.56
#